data_AF-C1G292-F1
#
_entry.id   AF-C1G292-F1
#
_cell.length_a   1.000
_cell.length_b   1.000
_cell.length_c   1.000
_cell.angle_alpha   90.00
_cell.angle_beta   90.00
_cell.angle_gamma   90.00
#
_symmetry.space_group_name_H-M   'P 1'
#
loop_
_entity.id
_entity.type
_entity.pdbx_description
1 polymer ?
#
loop_
_entity_poly.entity_id
_entity_poly.type
_entity_poly.pdbx_seq_one_letter_code
_entity_poly.pdbx_strand_id
1 'polypeptide(L)'
;MVPKNEVYLEFAVVRLRDIFNTLHRMGPVIRDLKISTAIPDRISTTAFVIAFLDWAISPRSIAGDLIRVLERVDVNVMEEDADTVMHKLTMKNEAKEAVVSWARFWCLNLLFPMMDRQLLGNLPEYWSIMADIRHSVMQRDSNRCPVTGIYDTFTATNVEPQGTLAAVHIIPPRISYNKTAKTLISKFTGGQILPEHLSPENIDAMDNALMLSTTISTLFEQYRWSICPERQGNPRFSFSVPGYHEEEHSYRLRKVADFYPPNTLSAPEDSRILFGRGPPEGGVFVLPNPSYLRLHYSLALILEATQAGKTISRIQHAMMRSGLGRRALVFWGDEMEVFLPTIYRRGMECVLGVLQWYAEEAEAKAVRQREKGGG
;
A
#
# COMPACT_ATOMS: atom_id res chain seq x y z
N MET A 1 -6.00 -9.61 -33.38
CA MET A 1 -5.47 -8.25 -33.66
C MET A 1 -5.52 -7.47 -32.36
N VAL A 2 -4.37 -7.11 -31.80
CA VAL A 2 -4.29 -6.19 -30.66
C VAL A 2 -4.75 -4.82 -31.16
N PRO A 3 -5.75 -4.16 -30.55
CA PRO A 3 -6.21 -2.86 -31.03
C PRO A 3 -5.05 -1.86 -31.00
N LYS A 4 -4.91 -1.04 -32.04
CA LYS A 4 -3.81 -0.07 -32.21
C LYS A 4 -3.48 0.70 -30.91
N ASN A 5 -4.50 1.08 -30.14
CA ASN A 5 -4.38 1.77 -28.85
C ASN A 5 -3.56 1.03 -27.77
N GLU A 6 -3.50 -0.31 -27.81
CA GLU A 6 -2.74 -1.10 -26.82
C GLU A 6 -1.23 -1.08 -27.08
N VAL A 7 -0.80 -1.08 -28.34
CA VAL A 7 0.62 -0.98 -28.70
C VAL A 7 1.16 0.41 -28.35
N TYR A 8 0.35 1.45 -28.52
CA TYR A 8 0.72 2.82 -28.17
C TYR A 8 0.97 3.02 -26.67
N LEU A 9 0.14 2.45 -25.80
CA LEU A 9 0.33 2.57 -24.36
C LEU A 9 1.54 1.80 -23.85
N GLU A 10 1.88 0.66 -24.45
CA GLU A 10 3.09 -0.07 -24.10
C GLU A 10 4.35 0.72 -24.44
N PHE A 11 4.39 1.32 -25.64
CA PHE A 11 5.48 2.21 -26.04
C PHE A 11 5.60 3.41 -25.10
N ALA A 12 4.46 3.99 -24.70
CA ALA A 12 4.43 5.12 -23.77
C ALA A 12 5.01 4.75 -22.40
N VAL A 13 4.70 3.56 -21.88
CA VAL A 13 5.26 3.07 -20.61
C VAL A 13 6.78 2.98 -20.69
N VAL A 14 7.33 2.35 -21.72
CA VAL A 14 8.79 2.22 -21.91
C VAL A 14 9.44 3.60 -21.98
N ARG A 15 8.88 4.48 -22.81
CA ARG A 15 9.41 5.82 -23.01
C ARG A 15 9.38 6.68 -21.75
N LEU A 16 8.28 6.66 -21.00
CA LEU A 16 8.17 7.36 -19.73
C LEU A 16 9.22 6.83 -18.74
N ARG A 17 9.39 5.51 -18.64
CA ARG A 17 10.45 4.91 -17.80
C ARG A 17 11.83 5.46 -18.20
N ASP A 18 12.16 5.48 -19.48
CA ASP A 18 13.47 5.96 -19.96
C ASP A 18 13.70 7.45 -19.65
N ILE A 19 12.68 8.29 -19.86
CA ILE A 19 12.72 9.71 -19.53
C ILE A 19 12.96 9.90 -18.02
N PHE A 20 12.18 9.22 -17.18
CA PHE A 20 12.30 9.38 -15.73
C PHE A 20 13.57 8.74 -15.16
N ASN A 21 14.05 7.64 -15.74
CA ASN A 21 15.35 7.04 -15.40
C ASN A 21 16.51 7.99 -15.71
N THR A 22 16.44 8.67 -16.86
CA THR A 22 17.45 9.67 -17.24
C THR A 22 17.42 10.86 -16.28
N LEU A 23 16.24 11.40 -15.99
CA LEU A 23 16.06 12.46 -15.00
C LEU A 23 16.54 12.05 -13.60
N HIS A 24 16.30 10.80 -13.21
CA HIS A 24 16.79 10.26 -11.93
C HIS A 24 18.33 10.23 -11.88
N ARG A 25 19.00 9.83 -12.96
CA ARG A 25 20.47 9.79 -13.06
C ARG A 25 21.12 11.18 -13.11
N MET A 26 20.46 12.16 -13.70
CA MET A 26 20.98 13.53 -13.84
C MET A 26 20.99 14.34 -12.54
N GLY A 27 20.37 13.86 -11.45
CA GLY A 27 20.17 14.65 -10.23
C GLY A 27 18.93 15.55 -10.31
N PRO A 28 18.66 16.40 -9.30
CA PRO A 28 17.32 16.94 -9.03
C PRO A 28 16.96 18.11 -9.94
N VAL A 29 16.65 17.83 -11.22
CA VAL A 29 16.04 18.83 -12.10
C VAL A 29 14.53 18.92 -11.85
N ILE A 30 13.91 17.83 -11.37
CA ILE A 30 12.57 17.84 -10.80
C ILE A 30 12.70 17.97 -9.28
N ARG A 31 12.34 19.14 -8.73
CA ARG A 31 12.21 19.38 -7.28
C ARG A 31 11.49 18.18 -6.68
N ASP A 32 12.18 17.51 -5.75
CA ASP A 32 11.68 16.31 -5.10
C ASP A 32 10.31 16.55 -4.48
N LEU A 33 9.55 15.47 -4.30
CA LEU A 33 8.21 15.47 -3.75
C LEU A 33 8.27 15.90 -2.27
N LYS A 34 8.37 17.21 -2.02
CA LYS A 34 8.15 17.78 -0.70
C LYS A 34 6.65 17.76 -0.44
N ILE A 35 6.12 16.67 0.09
CA ILE A 35 4.70 16.58 0.43
C ILE A 35 4.48 17.43 1.71
N SER A 36 4.38 18.75 1.62
CA SER A 36 4.41 19.64 2.80
C SER A 36 5.76 19.66 3.55
N THR A 37 6.08 20.78 4.17
CA THR A 37 7.26 20.97 5.04
C THR A 37 7.25 20.07 6.29
N ALA A 38 6.16 19.33 6.56
CA ALA A 38 6.07 18.33 7.64
C ALA A 38 6.46 16.91 7.23
N ILE A 39 6.56 16.63 5.93
CA ILE A 39 6.99 15.32 5.44
C ILE A 39 8.46 15.48 5.08
N PRO A 40 9.38 14.80 5.77
CA PRO A 40 10.80 14.97 5.51
C PRO A 40 11.08 14.82 4.01
N ASP A 41 11.92 15.73 3.50
CA ASP A 41 12.30 15.98 2.10
C ASP A 41 12.86 14.76 1.30
N ARG A 42 12.20 13.59 1.28
CA ARG A 42 12.90 12.33 0.93
C ARG A 42 12.24 11.42 -0.11
N ILE A 43 11.07 11.76 -0.64
CA ILE A 43 10.51 10.98 -1.76
C ILE A 43 10.91 11.67 -3.06
N SER A 44 11.75 11.03 -3.85
CA SER A 44 12.06 11.53 -5.18
C SER A 44 10.87 11.31 -6.12
N THR A 45 10.38 12.37 -6.75
CA THR A 45 9.25 12.30 -7.68
C THR A 45 9.56 11.36 -8.84
N THR A 46 10.81 11.38 -9.33
CA THR A 46 11.24 10.50 -10.43
C THR A 46 11.24 9.03 -9.99
N ALA A 47 11.81 8.72 -8.82
CA ALA A 47 11.78 7.37 -8.25
C ALA A 47 10.36 6.89 -7.99
N PHE A 48 9.46 7.78 -7.57
CA PHE A 48 8.04 7.48 -7.37
C PHE A 48 7.34 7.10 -8.67
N VAL A 49 7.52 7.90 -9.73
CA VAL A 49 6.94 7.60 -11.05
C VAL A 49 7.49 6.29 -11.60
N ILE A 50 8.80 6.08 -11.53
CA ILE A 50 9.45 4.83 -11.97
C ILE A 50 8.84 3.64 -11.22
N ALA A 51 8.77 3.70 -9.88
CA ALA A 51 8.21 2.62 -9.08
C ALA A 51 6.76 2.29 -9.44
N PHE A 52 5.94 3.30 -9.74
CA PHE A 52 4.57 3.07 -10.21
C PHE A 52 4.53 2.45 -11.61
N LEU A 53 5.39 2.86 -12.54
CA LEU A 53 5.47 2.27 -13.87
C LEU A 53 6.03 0.84 -13.86
N ASP A 54 6.86 0.49 -12.89
CA ASP A 54 7.46 -0.84 -12.78
C ASP A 54 6.57 -1.83 -12.03
N TRP A 55 5.92 -1.38 -10.95
CA TRP A 55 5.27 -2.28 -9.99
C TRP A 55 3.76 -2.18 -9.93
N ALA A 56 3.13 -1.22 -10.62
CA ALA A 56 1.68 -1.22 -10.73
C ALA A 56 1.17 -2.48 -11.43
N ILE A 57 -0.01 -2.95 -11.03
CA ILE A 57 -0.64 -4.10 -11.67
C ILE A 57 -1.01 -3.78 -13.14
N SER A 58 -1.43 -2.53 -13.39
CA SER A 58 -1.62 -2.00 -14.74
C SER A 58 -0.73 -0.78 -14.97
N PRO A 59 0.53 -0.98 -15.40
CA PRO A 59 1.42 0.13 -15.76
C PRO A 59 0.85 1.04 -16.85
N ARG A 60 0.07 0.46 -17.78
CA ARG A 60 -0.61 1.20 -18.86
C ARG A 60 -1.62 2.20 -18.34
N SER A 61 -2.41 1.82 -17.33
CA SER A 61 -3.40 2.71 -16.71
C SER A 61 -2.74 3.86 -15.96
N ILE A 62 -1.58 3.61 -15.35
CA ILE A 62 -0.73 4.63 -14.72
C ILE A 62 -0.13 5.57 -15.78
N ALA A 63 0.49 5.03 -16.83
CA ALA A 63 1.08 5.82 -17.90
C ALA A 63 0.03 6.70 -18.60
N GLY A 64 -1.13 6.13 -18.97
CA GLY A 64 -2.22 6.88 -19.60
C GLY A 64 -2.86 7.96 -18.71
N ASP A 65 -2.66 7.90 -17.39
CA ASP A 65 -3.03 8.99 -16.49
C ASP A 65 -2.01 10.11 -16.52
N LEU A 66 -0.74 9.76 -16.36
CA LEU A 66 0.35 10.71 -16.35
C LEU A 66 0.44 11.47 -17.68
N ILE A 67 0.24 10.79 -18.81
CA ILE A 67 0.19 11.40 -20.14
C ILE A 67 -0.92 12.45 -20.20
N ARG A 68 -2.13 12.14 -19.74
CA ARG A 68 -3.25 13.12 -19.70
C ARG A 68 -2.96 14.33 -18.82
N VAL A 69 -2.16 14.16 -17.76
CA VAL A 69 -1.71 15.29 -16.93
C VAL A 69 -0.68 16.14 -17.68
N LEU A 70 0.24 15.53 -18.41
CA LEU A 70 1.28 16.20 -19.19
C LEU A 70 0.72 16.91 -20.43
N GLU A 71 -0.27 16.33 -21.11
CA GLU A 71 -0.96 16.94 -22.26
C GLU A 71 -1.65 18.26 -21.88
N ARG A 72 -2.18 18.38 -20.65
CA ARG A 72 -2.80 19.63 -20.15
C ARG A 72 -1.83 20.80 -20.00
N VAL A 73 -0.53 20.52 -20.02
CA VAL A 73 0.56 21.51 -19.90
C VAL A 73 1.46 21.47 -21.14
N ASP A 74 0.89 21.10 -22.29
CA ASP A 74 1.51 21.08 -23.62
C ASP A 74 2.78 20.21 -23.71
N VAL A 75 2.74 19.04 -23.07
CA VAL A 75 3.77 17.99 -23.18
C VAL A 75 3.15 16.73 -23.79
N ASN A 76 3.34 16.55 -25.10
CA ASN A 76 2.75 15.42 -25.84
C ASN A 76 3.74 14.26 -25.93
N VAL A 77 3.73 13.39 -24.92
CA VAL A 77 4.66 12.26 -24.77
C VAL A 77 4.66 11.32 -25.97
N MET A 78 3.55 11.21 -26.71
CA MET A 78 3.44 10.29 -27.85
C MET A 78 3.92 10.89 -29.17
N GLU A 79 3.85 12.21 -29.33
CA GLU A 79 4.11 12.88 -30.61
C GLU A 79 5.51 13.49 -30.69
N GLU A 80 6.09 13.85 -29.54
CA GLU A 80 7.42 14.44 -29.46
C GLU A 80 8.50 13.35 -29.45
N ASP A 81 9.79 13.67 -29.43
CA ASP A 81 10.88 12.73 -29.10
C ASP A 81 11.24 12.80 -27.60
N ALA A 82 12.00 11.81 -27.10
CA ALA A 82 12.28 11.70 -25.66
C ALA A 82 13.11 12.90 -25.13
N ASP A 83 14.01 13.43 -25.94
CA ASP A 83 14.86 14.57 -25.58
C ASP A 83 14.04 15.86 -25.47
N THR A 84 13.09 16.06 -26.38
CA THR A 84 12.14 17.18 -26.34
C THR A 84 11.27 17.14 -25.08
N VAL A 85 10.70 15.97 -24.75
CA VAL A 85 9.89 15.82 -23.53
C VAL A 85 10.73 16.05 -22.28
N MET A 86 11.95 15.50 -22.25
CA MET A 86 12.90 15.69 -21.15
C MET A 86 13.27 17.17 -21.00
N HIS A 87 13.56 17.87 -22.09
CA HIS A 87 13.82 19.30 -22.10
C HIS A 87 12.64 20.10 -21.53
N LYS A 88 11.40 19.76 -21.91
CA LYS A 88 10.21 20.41 -21.34
C LYS A 88 10.05 20.14 -19.84
N LEU A 89 10.25 18.90 -19.39
CA LEU A 89 10.16 18.54 -17.96
C LEU A 89 11.24 19.21 -17.11
N THR A 90 12.39 19.53 -17.71
CA THR A 90 13.51 20.18 -17.01
C THR A 90 13.40 21.70 -17.00
N MET A 91 12.93 22.30 -18.09
CA MET A 91 12.92 23.76 -18.28
C MET A 91 11.57 24.43 -18.00
N LYS A 92 10.44 23.73 -18.16
CA LYS A 92 9.11 24.30 -17.91
C LYS A 92 8.66 24.01 -16.47
N ASN A 93 8.48 25.06 -15.67
CA ASN A 93 8.00 24.94 -14.29
C ASN A 93 6.61 24.27 -14.22
N GLU A 94 5.70 24.61 -15.14
CA GLU A 94 4.33 24.05 -15.19
C GLU A 94 4.33 22.53 -15.41
N ALA A 95 5.14 22.04 -16.37
CA ALA A 95 5.27 20.62 -16.65
C ALA A 95 5.79 19.84 -15.43
N LYS A 96 6.79 20.41 -14.77
CA LYS A 96 7.36 19.86 -13.53
C LYS A 96 6.35 19.84 -12.38
N GLU A 97 5.61 20.93 -12.18
CA GLU A 97 4.58 21.01 -11.14
C GLU A 97 3.41 20.04 -11.38
N ALA A 98 3.07 19.77 -12.64
CA ALA A 98 2.06 18.80 -13.00
C ALA A 98 2.45 17.37 -12.57
N VAL A 99 3.68 16.94 -12.85
CA VAL A 99 4.19 15.63 -12.41
C VAL A 99 4.25 15.52 -10.89
N VAL A 100 4.72 16.57 -10.22
CA VAL A 100 4.79 16.62 -8.75
C VAL A 100 3.38 16.56 -8.14
N SER A 101 2.42 17.28 -8.70
CA SER A 101 1.03 17.29 -8.24
C SER A 101 0.36 15.94 -8.45
N TRP A 102 0.61 15.29 -9.60
CA TRP A 102 0.18 13.92 -9.86
C TRP A 102 0.73 12.94 -8.80
N ALA A 103 2.04 12.97 -8.53
CA ALA A 103 2.65 12.10 -7.54
C ALA A 103 2.10 12.35 -6.12
N ARG A 104 1.91 13.63 -5.74
CA ARG A 104 1.28 14.01 -4.46
C ARG A 104 -0.13 13.45 -4.37
N PHE A 105 -0.92 13.55 -5.43
CA PHE A 105 -2.29 13.06 -5.48
C PHE A 105 -2.34 11.55 -5.22
N TRP A 106 -1.51 10.75 -5.90
CA TRP A 106 -1.45 9.31 -5.67
C TRP A 106 -0.93 8.96 -4.27
N CYS A 107 0.08 9.65 -3.76
CA CYS A 107 0.60 9.38 -2.42
C CYS A 107 -0.46 9.66 -1.33
N LEU A 108 -1.15 10.80 -1.41
CA LEU A 108 -2.13 11.23 -0.41
C LEU A 108 -3.46 10.48 -0.50
N ASN A 109 -3.88 10.07 -1.70
CA ASN A 109 -5.20 9.49 -1.91
C ASN A 109 -5.20 7.97 -2.14
N LEU A 110 -4.04 7.36 -2.37
CA LEU A 110 -3.89 5.90 -2.42
C LEU A 110 -2.98 5.37 -1.31
N LEU A 111 -1.70 5.73 -1.31
CA LEU A 111 -0.73 5.10 -0.38
C LEU A 111 -1.07 5.38 1.09
N PHE A 112 -1.41 6.62 1.42
CA PHE A 112 -1.75 7.00 2.80
C PHE A 112 -3.05 6.32 3.29
N PRO A 113 -4.16 6.29 2.50
CA PRO A 113 -5.35 5.48 2.79
C PRO A 113 -5.17 3.96 2.80
N MET A 114 -4.10 3.44 2.20
CA MET A 114 -3.78 2.01 2.30
C MET A 114 -2.93 1.69 3.54
N MET A 115 -2.12 2.62 4.04
CA MET A 115 -1.20 2.39 5.16
C MET A 115 -1.69 2.78 6.56
N ASP A 116 -2.59 3.76 6.67
CA ASP A 116 -3.16 4.14 7.98
C ASP A 116 -3.93 2.97 8.60
N ARG A 117 -3.49 2.68 9.82
CA ARG A 117 -3.74 1.45 10.56
C ARG A 117 -5.23 1.33 10.86
N GLN A 118 -5.68 0.08 10.93
CA GLN A 118 -7.04 -0.30 11.31
C GLN A 118 -7.31 0.08 12.77
N LEU A 119 -7.45 1.37 13.04
CA LEU A 119 -7.88 1.87 14.32
C LEU A 119 -9.25 2.52 14.10
N LEU A 120 -10.20 1.70 13.66
CA LEU A 120 -11.64 1.91 13.83
C LEU A 120 -11.97 1.72 15.32
N GLY A 121 -11.30 2.51 16.15
CA GLY A 121 -11.44 2.47 17.60
C GLY A 121 -12.78 3.10 17.98
N ASN A 122 -13.63 2.27 18.58
CA ASN A 122 -14.75 2.61 19.47
C ASN A 122 -16.17 2.54 18.88
N LEU A 123 -16.41 1.86 17.75
CA LEU A 123 -17.77 1.53 17.34
C LEU A 123 -18.10 0.06 17.69
N PRO A 124 -19.13 -0.22 18.52
CA PRO A 124 -19.56 -1.57 18.87
C PRO A 124 -19.81 -2.49 17.67
N GLU A 125 -20.34 -1.94 16.58
CA GLU A 125 -20.61 -2.65 15.32
C GLU A 125 -19.32 -3.22 14.68
N TYR A 126 -18.19 -2.50 14.79
CA TYR A 126 -16.91 -2.95 14.24
C TYR A 126 -16.41 -4.22 14.94
N TRP A 127 -16.61 -4.35 16.25
CA TRP A 127 -16.21 -5.54 17.00
C TRP A 127 -17.02 -6.78 16.62
N SER A 128 -18.32 -6.61 16.35
CA SER A 128 -19.16 -7.70 15.85
C SER A 128 -18.70 -8.16 14.48
N ILE A 129 -18.51 -7.22 13.55
CA ILE A 129 -18.04 -7.51 12.19
C ILE A 129 -16.68 -8.24 12.23
N MET A 130 -15.72 -7.72 13.01
CA MET A 130 -14.41 -8.36 13.14
C MET A 130 -14.48 -9.74 13.79
N ALA A 131 -15.44 -9.99 14.69
CA ALA A 131 -15.65 -11.31 15.29
C ALA A 131 -16.18 -12.31 14.23
N ASP A 132 -17.12 -11.90 13.39
CA ASP A 132 -17.68 -12.74 12.32
C ASP A 132 -16.64 -13.07 11.25
N ILE A 133 -15.86 -12.08 10.82
CA ILE A 133 -14.73 -12.29 9.91
C ILE A 133 -13.72 -13.23 10.54
N ARG A 134 -13.33 -12.98 11.80
CA ARG A 134 -12.40 -13.83 12.53
C ARG A 134 -12.90 -15.27 12.55
N HIS A 135 -14.15 -15.51 12.89
CA HIS A 135 -14.72 -16.85 12.92
C HIS A 135 -14.60 -17.54 11.55
N SER A 136 -14.96 -16.83 10.48
CA SER A 136 -14.93 -17.34 9.10
C SER A 136 -13.51 -17.72 8.66
N VAL A 137 -12.52 -16.82 8.85
CA VAL A 137 -11.13 -17.12 8.46
C VAL A 137 -10.47 -18.15 9.38
N MET A 138 -10.89 -18.26 10.65
CA MET A 138 -10.42 -19.32 11.56
C MET A 138 -10.88 -20.70 11.08
N GLN A 139 -12.13 -20.84 10.64
CA GLN A 139 -12.61 -22.09 10.06
C GLN A 139 -11.84 -22.46 8.79
N ARG A 140 -11.68 -21.50 7.85
CA ARG A 140 -10.89 -21.70 6.62
C ARG A 140 -9.49 -22.22 6.92
N ASP A 141 -8.80 -21.57 7.85
CA ASP A 141 -7.38 -21.83 8.12
C ASP A 141 -7.16 -22.79 9.29
N SER A 142 -8.20 -23.48 9.79
CA SER A 142 -8.12 -24.47 10.88
C SER A 142 -7.51 -23.94 12.18
N ASN A 143 -7.90 -22.74 12.60
CA ASN A 143 -7.35 -22.04 13.76
C ASN A 143 -5.82 -21.83 13.69
N ARG A 144 -5.24 -21.84 12.49
CA ARG A 144 -3.80 -21.69 12.26
C ARG A 144 -3.49 -20.43 11.47
N CYS A 145 -2.32 -19.84 11.73
CA CYS A 145 -1.70 -18.85 10.88
C CYS A 145 -1.14 -19.53 9.62
N PRO A 146 -1.62 -19.24 8.39
CA PRO A 146 -1.11 -19.87 7.17
C PRO A 146 0.37 -19.63 6.92
N VAL A 147 0.90 -18.52 7.45
CA VAL A 147 2.28 -18.05 7.23
C VAL A 147 3.27 -18.71 8.20
N THR A 148 2.96 -18.74 9.50
CA THR A 148 3.88 -19.27 10.52
C THR A 148 3.56 -20.69 10.95
N GLY A 149 2.32 -21.14 10.72
CA GLY A 149 1.84 -22.43 11.17
C GLY A 149 1.44 -22.53 12.64
N ILE A 150 1.53 -21.44 13.39
CA ILE A 150 1.09 -21.33 14.79
C ILE A 150 -0.43 -21.47 14.87
N TYR A 151 -0.90 -22.24 15.85
CA TYR A 151 -2.30 -22.42 16.20
C TYR A 151 -2.73 -21.46 17.32
N ASP A 152 -3.99 -21.02 17.24
CA ASP A 152 -4.58 -20.03 18.13
C ASP A 152 -4.77 -20.54 19.56
N THR A 153 -4.37 -19.73 20.54
CA THR A 153 -4.43 -20.05 21.96
C THR A 153 -5.81 -20.23 22.55
N PHE A 154 -6.84 -19.67 21.93
CA PHE A 154 -8.17 -19.64 22.53
C PHE A 154 -9.11 -20.70 21.94
N THR A 155 -8.75 -21.30 20.82
CA THR A 155 -9.69 -22.10 20.00
C THR A 155 -9.11 -23.41 19.48
N ALA A 156 -7.80 -23.62 19.55
CA ALA A 156 -7.20 -24.90 19.21
C ALA A 156 -7.51 -25.94 20.32
N THR A 157 -8.32 -26.94 19.99
CA THR A 157 -8.73 -28.00 20.94
C THR A 157 -7.91 -29.28 20.81
N ASN A 158 -7.38 -29.56 19.61
CA ASN A 158 -6.72 -30.84 19.27
C ASN A 158 -5.22 -30.70 18.94
N VAL A 159 -4.65 -29.51 19.11
CA VAL A 159 -3.25 -29.20 18.85
C VAL A 159 -2.77 -28.27 19.96
N GLU A 160 -1.52 -28.42 20.40
CA GLU A 160 -0.93 -27.52 21.40
C GLU A 160 -0.95 -26.08 20.86
N PRO A 161 -1.65 -25.15 21.52
CA PRO A 161 -1.71 -23.76 21.07
C PRO A 161 -0.35 -23.07 21.22
N GLN A 162 0.09 -22.29 20.22
CA GLN A 162 1.40 -21.63 20.26
C GLN A 162 1.37 -20.08 20.19
N GLY A 163 0.21 -19.45 19.97
CA GLY A 163 0.13 -18.00 20.05
C GLY A 163 -1.24 -17.40 19.73
N THR A 164 -1.39 -16.10 19.97
CA THR A 164 -2.60 -15.34 19.64
C THR A 164 -2.65 -15.04 18.15
N LEU A 165 -3.73 -15.42 17.49
CA LEU A 165 -3.99 -15.02 16.11
C LEU A 165 -4.93 -13.83 16.03
N ALA A 166 -4.92 -13.11 14.91
CA ALA A 166 -5.79 -11.99 14.60
C ALA A 166 -6.24 -12.08 13.15
N ALA A 167 -7.50 -11.71 12.90
CA ALA A 167 -7.99 -11.48 11.54
C ALA A 167 -7.51 -10.12 11.05
N VAL A 168 -6.96 -10.07 9.84
CA VAL A 168 -6.37 -8.87 9.26
C VAL A 168 -6.91 -8.69 7.85
N HIS A 169 -7.45 -7.52 7.55
CA HIS A 169 -7.83 -7.20 6.18
C HIS A 169 -6.63 -6.97 5.27
N ILE A 170 -6.72 -7.43 4.02
CA ILE A 170 -5.73 -7.17 2.97
C ILE A 170 -5.88 -5.74 2.45
N ILE A 171 -7.10 -5.32 2.14
CA ILE A 171 -7.49 -3.94 1.86
C ILE A 171 -8.17 -3.36 3.11
N PRO A 172 -7.68 -2.25 3.68
CA PRO A 172 -8.22 -1.71 4.93
C PRO A 172 -9.72 -1.34 4.83
N PRO A 173 -10.53 -1.62 5.87
CA PRO A 173 -11.99 -1.38 5.84
C PRO A 173 -12.39 0.07 5.55
N ARG A 174 -11.60 1.04 6.02
CA ARG A 174 -11.83 2.48 5.80
C ARG A 174 -11.84 2.91 4.33
N ILE A 175 -11.27 2.09 3.43
CA ILE A 175 -11.34 2.32 1.99
C ILE A 175 -12.80 2.30 1.51
N SER A 176 -13.70 1.59 2.20
CA SER A 176 -15.09 1.46 1.78
C SER A 176 -15.82 2.79 1.66
N TYR A 177 -15.47 3.74 2.53
CA TYR A 177 -16.03 5.09 2.53
C TYR A 177 -15.22 6.09 1.69
N ASN A 178 -14.04 5.72 1.18
CA ASN A 178 -13.17 6.62 0.40
C ASN A 178 -13.34 6.40 -1.11
N LYS A 179 -14.25 7.16 -1.73
CA LYS A 179 -14.53 7.07 -3.18
C LYS A 179 -13.29 7.30 -4.04
N THR A 180 -12.43 8.25 -3.66
CA THR A 180 -11.20 8.57 -4.39
C THR A 180 -10.23 7.39 -4.37
N ALA A 181 -9.98 6.81 -3.20
CA ALA A 181 -9.10 5.65 -3.06
C ALA A 181 -9.63 4.44 -3.85
N LYS A 182 -10.93 4.16 -3.80
CA LYS A 182 -11.55 3.08 -4.58
C LYS A 182 -11.33 3.25 -6.09
N THR A 183 -11.52 4.47 -6.61
CA THR A 183 -11.25 4.79 -8.03
C THR A 183 -9.76 4.61 -8.36
N LEU A 184 -8.86 5.03 -7.47
CA LEU A 184 -7.42 4.88 -7.68
C LEU A 184 -6.96 3.42 -7.62
N ILE A 185 -7.54 2.60 -6.74
CA ILE A 185 -7.29 1.15 -6.70
C ILE A 185 -7.75 0.52 -8.02
N SER A 186 -8.95 0.84 -8.49
CA SER A 186 -9.44 0.35 -9.77
C SER A 186 -8.52 0.72 -10.92
N LYS A 187 -8.05 1.97 -10.96
CA LYS A 187 -7.11 2.43 -11.97
C LYS A 187 -5.73 1.76 -11.87
N PHE A 188 -5.16 1.67 -10.67
CA PHE A 188 -3.88 1.02 -10.40
C PHE A 188 -3.90 -0.47 -10.81
N THR A 189 -5.05 -1.10 -10.65
CA THR A 189 -5.27 -2.51 -10.97
C THR A 189 -5.75 -2.76 -12.39
N GLY A 190 -5.96 -1.70 -13.19
CA GLY A 190 -6.51 -1.81 -14.55
C GLY A 190 -7.93 -2.38 -14.58
N GLY A 191 -8.71 -2.16 -13.52
CA GLY A 191 -10.08 -2.66 -13.38
C GLY A 191 -10.20 -4.07 -12.79
N GLN A 192 -9.09 -4.72 -12.39
CA GLN A 192 -9.17 -6.04 -11.72
C GLN A 192 -9.88 -5.96 -10.35
N ILE A 193 -9.82 -4.79 -9.69
CA ILE A 193 -10.57 -4.50 -8.47
C ILE A 193 -11.50 -3.34 -8.77
N LEU A 194 -12.80 -3.61 -8.87
CA LEU A 194 -13.79 -2.58 -9.16
C LEU A 194 -14.24 -1.88 -7.86
N PRO A 195 -14.61 -0.58 -7.91
CA PRO A 195 -15.03 0.17 -6.72
C PRO A 195 -16.19 -0.47 -5.92
N GLU A 196 -17.09 -1.17 -6.59
CA GLU A 196 -18.22 -1.91 -6.00
C GLU A 196 -17.78 -3.10 -5.15
N HIS A 197 -16.64 -3.75 -5.47
CA HIS A 197 -16.08 -4.82 -4.64
C HIS A 197 -15.51 -4.28 -3.32
N LEU A 198 -15.34 -2.97 -3.21
CA LEU A 198 -14.85 -2.28 -2.02
C LEU A 198 -15.97 -1.50 -1.32
N SER A 199 -17.24 -1.86 -1.51
CA SER A 199 -18.34 -1.25 -0.77
C SER A 199 -18.37 -1.71 0.70
N PRO A 200 -19.05 -1.00 1.62
CA PRO A 200 -19.16 -1.44 3.01
C PRO A 200 -19.68 -2.86 3.18
N GLU A 201 -20.51 -3.35 2.26
CA GLU A 201 -21.07 -4.70 2.27
C GLU A 201 -20.06 -5.79 1.86
N ASN A 202 -19.03 -5.41 1.07
CA ASN A 202 -18.07 -6.33 0.47
C ASN A 202 -16.66 -6.25 1.10
N ILE A 203 -16.31 -5.11 1.71
CA ILE A 203 -14.96 -4.86 2.24
C ILE A 203 -14.61 -5.82 3.39
N ASP A 204 -15.63 -6.25 4.14
CA ASP A 204 -15.55 -7.11 5.32
C ASP A 204 -15.73 -8.60 4.95
N ALA A 205 -15.55 -8.97 3.68
CA ALA A 205 -15.67 -10.34 3.20
C ALA A 205 -14.43 -11.22 3.52
N MET A 206 -14.65 -12.54 3.59
CA MET A 206 -13.60 -13.51 3.95
C MET A 206 -12.42 -13.53 2.97
N ASP A 207 -12.65 -13.20 1.70
CA ASP A 207 -11.61 -13.14 0.66
C ASP A 207 -10.70 -11.91 0.80
N ASN A 208 -11.12 -10.89 1.56
CA ASN A 208 -10.31 -9.74 1.95
C ASN A 208 -9.61 -9.93 3.31
N ALA A 209 -9.64 -11.12 3.92
CA ALA A 209 -9.11 -11.33 5.27
C ALA A 209 -8.12 -12.50 5.38
N LEU A 210 -7.11 -12.32 6.25
CA LEU A 210 -6.08 -13.29 6.60
C LEU A 210 -6.08 -13.56 8.10
N MET A 211 -5.81 -14.81 8.49
CA MET A 211 -5.56 -15.19 9.87
C MET A 211 -4.05 -15.14 10.16
N LEU A 212 -3.57 -14.18 10.96
CA LEU A 212 -2.14 -13.96 11.18
C LEU A 212 -1.82 -13.85 12.66
N SER A 213 -0.65 -14.34 13.09
CA SER A 213 -0.13 -14.08 14.44
C SER A 213 0.17 -12.59 14.63
N THR A 214 0.06 -12.07 15.86
CA THR A 214 0.22 -10.63 16.17
C THR A 214 1.46 -9.95 15.59
N THR A 215 2.63 -10.60 15.64
CA THR A 215 3.87 -10.05 15.07
C THR A 215 3.78 -9.92 13.55
N ILE A 216 3.23 -10.95 12.91
CA ILE A 216 3.14 -11.06 11.46
C ILE A 216 2.07 -10.12 10.90
N SER A 217 0.93 -9.98 11.58
CA SER A 217 -0.11 -9.01 11.22
C SER A 217 0.44 -7.58 11.23
N THR A 218 1.15 -7.21 12.29
CA THR A 218 1.73 -5.87 12.42
C THR A 218 2.68 -5.55 11.26
N LEU A 219 3.52 -6.51 10.86
CA LEU A 219 4.47 -6.32 9.77
C LEU A 219 3.77 -6.31 8.40
N PHE A 220 2.67 -7.06 8.24
CA PHE A 220 1.87 -7.08 7.03
C PHE A 220 1.20 -5.72 6.81
N GLU A 221 0.51 -5.20 7.81
CA GLU A 221 -0.13 -3.86 7.76
C GLU A 221 0.87 -2.71 7.53
N GLN A 222 2.13 -2.91 7.90
CA GLN A 222 3.22 -1.96 7.63
C GLN A 222 3.86 -2.14 6.25
N TYR A 223 3.35 -3.04 5.41
CA TYR A 223 3.89 -3.37 4.10
C TYR A 223 5.37 -3.81 4.15
N ARG A 224 5.81 -4.43 5.25
CA ARG A 224 7.20 -4.93 5.40
C ARG A 224 7.43 -6.26 4.69
N TRP A 225 6.35 -7.01 4.48
CA TRP A 225 6.31 -8.27 3.73
C TRP A 225 4.94 -8.40 3.07
N SER A 226 4.82 -9.31 2.10
CA SER A 226 3.53 -9.59 1.46
C SER A 226 3.45 -11.03 0.96
N ILE A 227 2.27 -11.41 0.48
CA ILE A 227 2.00 -12.66 -0.22
C ILE A 227 1.90 -12.34 -1.71
N CYS A 228 2.69 -13.02 -2.53
CA CYS A 228 2.61 -12.92 -3.98
C CYS A 228 1.77 -14.09 -4.52
N PRO A 229 0.64 -13.83 -5.21
CA PRO A 229 -0.11 -14.87 -5.89
C PRO A 229 0.51 -15.14 -7.27
N GLU A 230 1.05 -16.34 -7.46
CA GLU A 230 1.60 -16.82 -8.73
C GLU A 230 0.52 -17.62 -9.49
N ARG A 231 0.36 -17.37 -10.80
CA ARG A 231 -0.48 -18.22 -11.66
C ARG A 231 0.22 -19.56 -11.86
N GLN A 232 -0.47 -20.68 -11.59
CA GLN A 232 0.10 -21.99 -11.93
C GLN A 232 0.13 -22.15 -13.45
N GLY A 233 1.32 -22.24 -14.03
CA GLY A 233 1.51 -22.39 -15.47
C GLY A 233 1.22 -23.79 -16.02
N ASN A 234 0.94 -24.79 -15.17
CA ASN A 234 0.67 -26.15 -15.61
C ASN A 234 -0.16 -26.93 -14.56
N PRO A 235 -1.45 -27.21 -14.79
CA PRO A 235 -2.31 -27.93 -13.83
C PRO A 235 -1.93 -29.41 -13.64
N ARG A 236 -1.00 -29.95 -14.44
CA ARG A 236 -0.65 -31.38 -14.48
C ARG A 236 0.17 -31.91 -13.28
N PHE A 237 0.63 -31.05 -12.39
CA PHE A 237 1.35 -31.43 -11.17
C PHE A 237 0.67 -30.89 -9.90
N SER A 238 -0.67 -30.85 -9.88
CA SER A 238 -1.41 -30.72 -8.64
C SER A 238 -1.53 -32.12 -8.01
N PHE A 239 -1.12 -32.26 -6.75
CA PHE A 239 -1.51 -33.43 -5.97
C PHE A 239 -3.03 -33.35 -5.80
N SER A 240 -3.75 -34.09 -6.63
CA SER A 240 -5.20 -34.17 -6.62
C SER A 240 -5.65 -34.92 -5.36
N VAL A 241 -5.90 -34.18 -4.28
CA VAL A 241 -6.73 -34.67 -3.18
C VAL A 241 -8.19 -34.54 -3.66
N PRO A 242 -8.99 -35.62 -3.68
CA PRO A 242 -10.38 -35.55 -4.11
C PRO A 242 -11.15 -34.56 -3.23
N GLY A 243 -11.76 -33.54 -3.83
CA GLY A 243 -12.52 -32.48 -3.13
C GLY A 243 -11.83 -31.11 -3.09
N TYR A 244 -10.57 -30.99 -3.50
CA TYR A 244 -9.89 -29.71 -3.69
C TYR A 244 -10.13 -29.21 -5.12
N HIS A 245 -10.79 -28.06 -5.29
CA HIS A 245 -10.79 -27.36 -6.57
C HIS A 245 -9.35 -26.99 -6.94
N GLU A 246 -8.97 -27.26 -8.19
CA GLU A 246 -7.64 -26.97 -8.75
C GLU A 246 -7.27 -25.51 -8.45
N GLU A 247 -6.29 -25.29 -7.57
CA GLU A 247 -5.80 -23.96 -7.22
C GLU A 247 -5.17 -23.30 -8.46
N GLU A 248 -5.90 -22.43 -9.17
CA GLU A 248 -5.33 -21.62 -10.27
C GLU A 248 -4.13 -20.77 -9.82
N HIS A 249 -4.01 -20.54 -8.50
CA HIS A 249 -2.99 -19.71 -7.89
C HIS A 249 -2.22 -20.43 -6.78
N SER A 250 -0.88 -20.39 -6.84
CA SER A 250 -0.03 -20.70 -5.69
C SER A 250 0.34 -19.41 -4.96
N TYR A 251 0.16 -19.37 -3.66
CA TYR A 251 0.53 -18.22 -2.82
C TYR A 251 1.94 -18.43 -2.27
N ARG A 252 2.84 -17.46 -2.51
CA ARG A 252 4.20 -17.51 -1.93
C ARG A 252 4.45 -16.33 -1.01
N LEU A 253 5.17 -16.61 0.07
CA LEU A 253 5.72 -15.56 0.90
C LEU A 253 6.82 -14.83 0.12
N ARG A 254 6.68 -13.51 -0.07
CA ARG A 254 7.74 -12.69 -0.68
C ARG A 254 8.18 -11.60 0.29
N LYS A 255 9.50 -11.55 0.46
CA LYS A 255 10.18 -10.49 1.19
C LYS A 255 10.29 -9.26 0.28
N VAL A 256 9.84 -8.12 0.77
CA VAL A 256 9.76 -6.86 -0.01
C VAL A 256 10.95 -5.94 0.31
N ALA A 257 11.40 -5.94 1.57
CA ALA A 257 12.57 -5.20 2.04
C ALA A 257 13.62 -6.18 2.60
N ASP A 258 14.89 -5.77 2.74
CA ASP A 258 15.97 -6.51 3.43
C ASP A 258 15.72 -6.77 4.93
N PHE A 259 14.47 -6.68 5.37
CA PHE A 259 14.04 -7.08 6.69
C PHE A 259 14.13 -8.59 6.81
N TYR A 260 14.99 -9.10 7.70
CA TYR A 260 14.90 -10.48 8.14
C TYR A 260 13.44 -10.72 8.56
N PRO A 261 12.73 -11.71 7.98
CA PRO A 261 11.47 -12.11 8.56
C PRO A 261 11.73 -12.31 10.06
N PRO A 262 10.84 -11.84 10.98
CA PRO A 262 11.08 -11.99 12.41
C PRO A 262 11.57 -13.41 12.66
N ASN A 263 12.61 -13.59 13.47
CA ASN A 263 13.33 -14.85 13.69
C ASN A 263 12.42 -16.06 14.08
N THR A 264 11.12 -15.83 14.26
CA THR A 264 10.03 -16.78 14.46
C THR A 264 9.38 -17.31 13.17
N LEU A 265 9.74 -16.79 11.98
CA LEU A 265 9.35 -17.38 10.70
C LEU A 265 10.33 -18.51 10.36
N SER A 266 10.00 -19.71 10.82
CA SER A 266 10.65 -20.94 10.34
C SER A 266 10.28 -21.28 8.89
N ALA A 267 9.44 -20.46 8.25
CA ALA A 267 9.05 -20.64 6.86
C ALA A 267 10.18 -20.12 5.95
N PRO A 268 10.90 -20.98 5.20
CA PRO A 268 11.93 -20.56 4.26
C PRO A 268 11.41 -19.48 3.29
N GLU A 269 12.29 -18.59 2.82
CA GLU A 269 11.97 -17.67 1.72
C GLU A 269 11.35 -18.46 0.55
N ASP A 270 10.30 -17.91 -0.08
CA ASP A 270 9.51 -18.58 -1.13
C ASP A 270 8.69 -19.80 -0.69
N SER A 271 8.44 -19.96 0.62
CA SER A 271 7.50 -20.97 1.11
C SER A 271 6.12 -20.82 0.48
N ARG A 272 5.59 -21.93 -0.04
CA ARG A 272 4.20 -22.04 -0.49
C ARG A 272 3.28 -21.92 0.74
N ILE A 273 2.39 -20.95 0.70
CA ILE A 273 1.34 -20.76 1.69
C ILE A 273 0.15 -21.61 1.27
N LEU A 274 -0.38 -22.36 2.22
CA LEU A 274 -1.56 -23.21 2.04
C LEU A 274 -2.67 -22.64 2.90
N PHE A 275 -3.73 -22.16 2.25
CA PHE A 275 -4.99 -21.79 2.86
C PHE A 275 -5.94 -23.00 2.84
N GLY A 276 -6.99 -23.01 3.66
CA GLY A 276 -8.08 -23.99 3.49
C GLY A 276 -7.80 -25.41 4.00
N ARG A 277 -6.97 -25.59 5.04
CA ARG A 277 -6.69 -26.92 5.62
C ARG A 277 -7.81 -27.49 6.52
N GLY A 278 -8.94 -26.80 6.67
CA GLY A 278 -10.02 -27.21 7.58
C GLY A 278 -10.73 -28.47 7.11
N PRO A 279 -11.16 -29.38 8.01
CA PRO A 279 -12.16 -30.37 7.64
C PRO A 279 -13.41 -29.61 7.18
N PRO A 280 -13.96 -29.91 5.99
CA PRO A 280 -15.17 -29.27 5.52
C PRO A 280 -16.33 -29.86 6.32
N GLU A 281 -16.62 -29.32 7.49
CA GLU A 281 -17.96 -29.47 8.06
C GLU A 281 -18.91 -28.57 7.25
N GLY A 282 -19.24 -29.01 6.02
CA GLY A 282 -20.38 -28.50 5.27
C GLY A 282 -20.15 -27.51 4.11
N GLY A 283 -18.92 -27.27 3.62
CA GLY A 283 -18.78 -26.39 2.43
C GLY A 283 -17.37 -26.16 1.86
N VAL A 284 -17.33 -25.45 0.72
CA VAL A 284 -16.13 -24.92 0.05
C VAL A 284 -15.72 -23.60 0.71
N PHE A 285 -14.49 -23.50 1.21
CA PHE A 285 -13.99 -22.24 1.78
C PHE A 285 -13.62 -21.22 0.68
N VAL A 286 -13.94 -19.94 0.89
CA VAL A 286 -13.47 -18.84 0.02
C VAL A 286 -12.01 -18.52 0.33
N LEU A 287 -11.15 -18.59 -0.68
CA LEU A 287 -9.73 -18.26 -0.55
C LEU A 287 -9.49 -16.74 -0.58
N PRO A 288 -8.37 -16.25 -0.03
CA PRO A 288 -7.98 -14.85 -0.18
C PRO A 288 -7.91 -14.42 -1.65
N ASN A 289 -8.50 -13.27 -1.96
CA ASN A 289 -8.59 -12.76 -3.31
C ASN A 289 -7.19 -12.47 -3.89
N PRO A 290 -6.79 -13.13 -4.98
CA PRO A 290 -5.46 -12.93 -5.57
C PRO A 290 -5.20 -11.48 -6.00
N SER A 291 -6.22 -10.76 -6.47
CA SER A 291 -6.07 -9.37 -6.88
C SER A 291 -5.75 -8.46 -5.69
N TYR A 292 -6.36 -8.71 -4.53
CA TYR A 292 -6.11 -7.94 -3.30
C TYR A 292 -4.69 -8.17 -2.79
N LEU A 293 -4.24 -9.43 -2.78
CA LEU A 293 -2.86 -9.76 -2.40
C LEU A 293 -1.82 -9.20 -3.38
N ARG A 294 -2.12 -9.22 -4.69
CA ARG A 294 -1.26 -8.59 -5.70
C ARG A 294 -1.18 -7.09 -5.49
N LEU A 295 -2.30 -6.43 -5.17
CA LEU A 295 -2.32 -4.99 -4.85
C LEU A 295 -1.42 -4.72 -3.65
N HIS A 296 -1.60 -5.48 -2.56
CA HIS A 296 -0.78 -5.33 -1.35
C HIS A 296 0.71 -5.51 -1.65
N TYR A 297 1.08 -6.54 -2.41
CA TYR A 297 2.47 -6.81 -2.80
C TYR A 297 3.07 -5.69 -3.67
N SER A 298 2.36 -5.25 -4.71
CA SER A 298 2.79 -4.14 -5.57
C SER A 298 3.00 -2.85 -4.78
N LEU A 299 2.07 -2.51 -3.88
CA LEU A 299 2.21 -1.34 -3.02
C LEU A 299 3.41 -1.46 -2.08
N ALA A 300 3.67 -2.65 -1.54
CA ALA A 300 4.83 -2.90 -0.69
C ALA A 300 6.14 -2.61 -1.46
N LEU A 301 6.28 -3.11 -2.69
CA LEU A 301 7.44 -2.86 -3.55
C LEU A 301 7.63 -1.36 -3.84
N ILE A 302 6.55 -0.65 -4.14
CA ILE A 302 6.58 0.80 -4.36
C ILE A 302 7.01 1.54 -3.10
N LEU A 303 6.44 1.20 -1.94
CA LEU A 303 6.75 1.85 -0.67
C LEU A 303 8.20 1.64 -0.25
N GLU A 304 8.80 0.49 -0.57
CA GLU A 304 10.22 0.23 -0.33
C GLU A 304 11.10 0.95 -1.35
N ALA A 305 10.82 0.84 -2.66
CA ALA A 305 11.61 1.50 -3.70
C ALA A 305 11.67 3.03 -3.53
N THR A 306 10.57 3.63 -3.06
CA THR A 306 10.46 5.08 -2.85
C THR A 306 10.79 5.52 -1.43
N GLN A 307 11.00 4.57 -0.51
CA GLN A 307 11.11 4.80 0.94
C GLN A 307 9.89 5.52 1.55
N ALA A 308 8.79 5.65 0.80
CA ALA A 308 7.58 6.34 1.25
C ALA A 308 6.95 5.68 2.48
N GLY A 309 7.08 4.36 2.63
CA GLY A 309 6.49 3.64 3.77
C GLY A 309 7.04 4.10 5.13
N LYS A 310 8.36 4.36 5.23
CA LYS A 310 8.99 4.88 6.45
C LYS A 310 8.45 6.26 6.80
N THR A 311 8.28 7.09 5.77
CA THR A 311 7.82 8.47 5.89
C THR A 311 6.36 8.54 6.34
N ILE A 312 5.47 7.81 5.64
CA ILE A 312 4.05 7.72 5.98
C ILE A 312 3.85 7.21 7.42
N SER A 313 4.58 6.16 7.80
CA SER A 313 4.52 5.60 9.17
C SER A 313 4.89 6.62 10.24
N ARG A 314 5.92 7.45 10.00
CA ARG A 314 6.34 8.50 10.94
C ARG A 314 5.27 9.57 11.11
N ILE A 315 4.63 10.00 10.02
CA ILE A 315 3.54 10.99 10.05
C ILE A 315 2.37 10.45 10.87
N GLN A 316 1.93 9.23 10.57
CA GLN A 316 0.82 8.60 11.30
C GLN A 316 1.12 8.48 12.79
N HIS A 317 2.35 8.09 13.14
CA HIS A 317 2.78 7.99 14.53
C HIS A 317 2.81 9.36 15.24
N ALA A 318 3.29 10.41 14.56
CA ALA A 318 3.26 11.77 15.09
C ALA A 318 1.81 12.24 15.32
N MET A 319 0.93 12.04 14.34
CA MET A 319 -0.49 12.40 14.45
C MET A 319 -1.18 11.71 15.63
N MET A 320 -0.92 10.40 15.83
CA MET A 320 -1.48 9.66 16.96
C MET A 320 -1.04 10.23 18.32
N ARG A 321 0.20 10.70 18.43
CA ARG A 321 0.73 11.28 19.68
C ARG A 321 0.21 12.69 19.96
N SER A 322 -0.06 13.48 18.92
CA SER A 322 -0.51 14.86 19.05
C SER A 322 -2.01 15.02 19.32
N GLY A 323 -2.78 13.93 19.45
CA GLY A 323 -4.22 14.00 19.74
C GLY A 323 -5.09 14.62 18.63
N LEU A 324 -4.49 15.00 17.50
CA LEU A 324 -5.16 15.43 16.29
C LEU A 324 -5.91 14.22 15.72
N GLY A 325 -7.21 14.16 16.02
CA GLY A 325 -8.06 13.02 15.69
C GLY A 325 -7.93 12.60 14.22
N ARG A 326 -7.93 11.28 14.02
CA ARG A 326 -7.78 10.52 12.75
C ARG A 326 -8.66 10.96 11.57
N ARG A 327 -9.57 11.93 11.76
CA ARG A 327 -10.55 12.42 10.77
C ARG A 327 -10.03 13.54 9.86
N ALA A 328 -8.83 14.10 10.10
CA ALA A 328 -8.43 15.37 9.50
C ALA A 328 -7.74 15.30 8.12
N LEU A 329 -7.49 14.12 7.54
CA LEU A 329 -6.76 13.98 6.26
C LEU A 329 -7.45 13.06 5.23
N VAL A 330 -8.71 12.67 5.44
CA VAL A 330 -9.49 12.08 4.35
C VAL A 330 -9.88 13.22 3.42
N PHE A 331 -9.21 13.32 2.28
CA PHE A 331 -9.48 14.32 1.27
C PHE A 331 -10.68 13.86 0.42
N TRP A 332 -11.84 14.43 0.72
CA TRP A 332 -13.06 14.22 -0.05
C TRP A 332 -12.93 14.98 -1.38
N GLY A 333 -13.04 14.24 -2.49
CA GLY A 333 -12.52 14.64 -3.81
C GLY A 333 -13.20 15.81 -4.52
N ASP A 334 -14.21 16.45 -3.92
CA ASP A 334 -15.09 17.38 -4.65
C ASP A 334 -14.85 18.87 -4.29
N GLU A 335 -13.88 19.20 -3.45
CA GLU A 335 -13.65 20.59 -2.97
C GLU A 335 -12.18 21.06 -3.08
N MET A 336 -11.42 20.60 -4.08
CA MET A 336 -10.00 20.98 -4.23
C MET A 336 -9.74 22.50 -4.31
N GLU A 337 -10.64 23.28 -4.93
CA GLU A 337 -10.45 24.72 -5.10
C GLU A 337 -10.71 25.53 -3.82
N VAL A 338 -11.54 25.03 -2.90
CA VAL A 338 -11.87 25.71 -1.63
C VAL A 338 -10.91 25.28 -0.50
N PHE A 339 -10.36 24.07 -0.59
CA PHE A 339 -9.58 23.47 0.49
C PHE A 339 -8.07 23.75 0.44
N LEU A 340 -7.47 24.06 -0.70
CA LEU A 340 -6.02 24.32 -0.81
C LEU A 340 -5.50 25.35 0.23
N PRO A 341 -6.16 26.48 0.49
CA PRO A 341 -5.75 27.43 1.53
C PRO A 341 -5.90 26.90 2.96
N THR A 342 -6.94 26.10 3.22
CA THR A 342 -7.23 25.51 4.54
C THR A 342 -6.32 24.32 4.85
N ILE A 343 -5.96 23.53 3.82
CA ILE A 343 -4.94 22.47 3.84
C ILE A 343 -3.57 23.08 4.10
N TYR A 344 -3.24 24.18 3.44
CA TYR A 344 -1.98 24.89 3.70
C TYR A 344 -1.93 25.40 5.15
N ARG A 345 -3.04 25.97 5.67
CA ARG A 345 -3.13 26.51 7.03
C ARG A 345 -3.07 25.44 8.12
N ARG A 346 -3.92 24.41 8.06
CA ARG A 346 -3.92 23.31 9.05
C ARG A 346 -2.71 22.39 8.91
N GLY A 347 -2.22 22.19 7.69
CA GLY A 347 -0.94 21.56 7.42
C GLY A 347 0.18 22.32 8.12
N MET A 348 0.25 23.65 7.94
CA MET A 348 1.20 24.52 8.64
C MET A 348 1.06 24.46 10.16
N GLU A 349 -0.15 24.50 10.72
CA GLU A 349 -0.37 24.39 12.17
C GLU A 349 0.15 23.05 12.74
N CYS A 350 -0.11 21.94 12.04
CA CYS A 350 0.48 20.63 12.36
C CYS A 350 2.00 20.62 12.24
N VAL A 351 2.56 21.21 11.18
CA VAL A 351 4.01 21.31 10.96
C VAL A 351 4.66 22.11 12.08
N LEU A 352 4.07 23.25 12.45
CA LEU A 352 4.57 24.14 13.51
C LEU A 352 4.55 23.44 14.86
N GLY A 353 3.47 22.71 15.18
CA GLY A 353 3.41 21.90 16.41
C GLY A 353 4.47 20.81 16.47
N VAL A 354 4.75 20.14 15.35
CA VAL A 354 5.80 19.10 15.27
C VAL A 354 7.21 19.71 15.35
N LEU A 355 7.46 20.83 14.68
CA LEU A 355 8.76 21.52 14.72
C LEU A 355 9.04 22.10 16.10
N GLN A 356 8.02 22.66 16.76
CA GLN A 356 8.13 23.16 18.12
C GLN A 356 8.46 22.04 19.11
N TRP A 357 7.83 20.88 18.95
CA TRP A 357 8.17 19.69 19.74
C TRP A 357 9.62 19.21 19.52
N TYR A 358 10.10 19.17 18.26
CA TYR A 358 11.50 18.80 17.98
C TYR A 358 12.49 19.78 18.61
N ALA A 359 12.17 21.08 18.63
CA ALA A 359 12.98 22.08 19.29
C ALA A 359 13.02 21.86 20.81
N GLU A 360 11.86 21.60 21.42
CA GLU A 360 11.74 21.29 22.86
C GLU A 360 12.48 20.00 23.24
N GLU A 361 12.44 18.95 22.42
CA GLU A 361 13.15 17.69 22.68
C GLU A 361 14.67 17.84 22.51
N ALA A 362 15.11 18.65 21.53
CA ALA A 362 16.52 18.98 21.34
C ALA A 362 17.07 19.79 22.52
N GLU A 363 16.30 20.75 23.02
CA GLU A 363 16.63 21.56 24.19
C GLU A 363 16.67 20.70 25.46
N ALA A 364 15.68 19.84 25.68
CA ALA A 364 15.67 18.89 26.80
C ALA A 364 16.87 17.93 26.77
N LYS A 365 17.31 17.49 25.57
CA LYS A 365 18.54 16.70 25.41
C LYS A 365 19.79 17.50 25.74
N ALA A 366 19.87 18.75 25.30
CA ALA A 366 21.01 19.62 25.57
C ALA A 366 21.15 19.92 27.07
N VAL A 367 20.03 20.15 27.77
CA VAL A 367 20.01 20.31 29.24
C VAL A 367 20.51 19.05 29.94
N ARG A 368 19.98 17.88 29.58
CA ARG A 368 20.43 16.59 30.15
C ARG A 368 21.90 16.27 29.88
N GLN A 369 22.45 16.73 28.76
CA GLN A 369 23.87 16.57 28.45
C GLN A 369 24.75 17.53 29.26
N ARG A 370 24.30 18.76 29.52
CA ARG A 370 24.99 19.71 30.40
C ARG A 370 25.01 19.24 31.86
N GLU A 371 23.89 18.69 32.34
CA GLU A 371 23.80 18.11 33.68
C GLU A 371 24.68 16.86 33.86
N LYS A 372 24.90 16.09 32.79
CA LYS A 372 25.80 14.93 32.81
C LYS A 372 27.29 15.26 32.58
N GLY A 373 27.59 16.42 32.01
CA GLY A 373 28.97 16.87 31.74
C GLY A 373 29.53 17.86 32.76
N GLY A 374 28.72 18.31 33.72
CA GLY A 374 29.10 19.24 34.79
C GLY A 374 29.25 18.59 36.16
N GLY A 375 29.54 17.29 36.22
CA GLY A 375 29.83 16.53 37.44
C GLY A 375 31.30 16.15 37.53
#